data_AF-A0A353HXL1-F1
#
_entry.id   AF-A0A353HXL1-F1
#
_cell.length_a   1.000
_cell.length_b   1.000
_cell.length_c   1.000
_cell.angle_alpha   90.00
_cell.angle_beta   90.00
_cell.angle_gamma   90.00
#
_symmetry.space_group_name_H-M   'P 1'
#
loop_
_entity.id
_entity.type
_entity.pdbx_description
1 polymer ?
#
loop_
_entity_poly.entity_id
_entity_poly.type
_entity_poly.pdbx_seq_one_letter_code
_entity_poly.pdbx_strand_id
1 'polypeptide(L)'
;MNDMAAEPHRKDLWDRLTALATILVPAAIALAGHFIAQGLKEAELKGQERQAAQASANAEANTKIAQAGLINTLMKSLTSPNPQERKLAVQAVLIALPDQGPLLARTVAQSDEDEAVQVAARSSLKQRADTLIRQLFADDAGTRVEAARELVQGWRSEGNAVGTLLDAAFQNRDDENGIYNVAVVLAECAPAALAPHREGVQQFIALAKSKGPRTAAKTAVLEKRLAQTGPGDSPQAAPASLAPGGSELSPSPPG
;
A
#
# COMPACT_ATOMS: atom_id res chain seq x y z
N MET A 1 75.06 15.93 -77.31
CA MET A 1 74.18 16.73 -76.41
C MET A 1 72.79 16.70 -77.02
N ASN A 2 71.89 15.93 -76.43
CA ASN A 2 70.43 16.04 -76.60
C ASN A 2 69.81 15.14 -75.53
N ASP A 3 69.69 15.68 -74.32
CA ASP A 3 68.83 15.13 -73.28
C ASP A 3 67.38 15.47 -73.63
N MET A 4 66.59 14.45 -73.94
CA MET A 4 65.14 14.55 -74.00
C MET A 4 64.60 14.54 -72.57
N ALA A 5 64.14 15.68 -72.09
CA ALA A 5 63.33 15.78 -70.89
C ALA A 5 61.91 15.26 -71.20
N ALA A 6 61.57 14.10 -70.64
CA ALA A 6 60.21 13.58 -70.63
C ALA A 6 59.43 14.23 -69.48
N GLU A 7 58.37 14.98 -69.78
CA GLU A 7 57.37 15.34 -68.78
C GLU A 7 56.35 14.21 -68.62
N PRO A 8 56.15 13.72 -67.39
CA PRO A 8 54.80 13.37 -66.98
C PRO A 8 54.54 13.74 -65.51
N HIS A 9 53.34 14.23 -65.15
CA HIS A 9 52.70 13.86 -63.86
C HIS A 9 51.32 14.48 -63.54
N ARG A 10 50.69 15.30 -64.39
CA ARG A 10 49.41 15.95 -64.02
C ARG A 10 48.15 15.11 -64.18
N LYS A 11 48.14 14.03 -64.99
CA LYS A 11 46.94 13.19 -65.21
C LYS A 11 46.71 12.15 -64.11
N ASP A 12 47.77 11.55 -63.56
CA ASP A 12 47.67 10.53 -62.51
C ASP A 12 47.04 11.02 -61.20
N LEU A 13 47.22 12.30 -60.86
CA LEU A 13 46.63 12.87 -59.65
C LEU A 13 45.11 13.06 -59.78
N TRP A 14 44.62 13.40 -60.97
CA TRP A 14 43.18 13.53 -61.20
C TRP A 14 42.49 12.17 -61.16
N ASP A 15 43.05 11.15 -61.81
CA ASP A 15 42.46 9.80 -61.82
C ASP A 15 42.44 9.14 -60.44
N ARG A 16 43.46 9.38 -59.60
CA ARG A 16 43.46 8.94 -58.19
C ARG A 16 42.42 9.66 -57.34
N LEU A 17 42.14 10.93 -57.63
CA LEU A 17 41.11 11.71 -56.94
C LEU A 17 39.70 11.25 -57.34
N THR A 18 39.47 10.95 -58.61
CA THR A 18 38.21 10.35 -59.08
C THR A 18 37.99 8.96 -58.51
N ALA A 19 39.03 8.14 -58.39
CA ALA A 19 38.96 6.81 -57.76
C ALA A 19 38.70 6.87 -56.24
N LEU A 20 39.25 7.88 -55.55
CA LEU A 20 38.91 8.13 -54.13
C LEU A 20 37.48 8.63 -53.97
N ALA A 21 37.01 9.49 -54.87
CA ALA A 21 35.65 10.03 -54.83
C ALA A 21 34.56 8.95 -54.99
N THR A 22 34.78 7.92 -55.81
CA THR A 22 33.82 6.82 -55.98
C THR A 22 33.66 5.93 -54.75
N ILE A 23 34.64 5.91 -53.84
CA ILE A 23 34.55 5.20 -52.55
C ILE A 23 34.01 6.11 -51.44
N LEU A 24 34.38 7.39 -51.46
CA LEU A 24 33.99 8.37 -50.44
C LEU A 24 32.49 8.70 -50.46
N VAL A 25 31.87 8.80 -51.64
CA VAL A 25 30.45 9.14 -51.75
C VAL A 25 29.55 8.08 -51.10
N PRO A 26 29.68 6.76 -51.39
CA PRO A 26 28.93 5.73 -50.69
C PRO A 26 29.19 5.70 -49.18
N ALA A 27 30.44 5.90 -48.75
CA ALA A 27 30.80 5.93 -47.34
C ALA A 27 30.14 7.10 -46.59
N ALA A 28 30.11 8.30 -47.20
CA ALA A 28 29.44 9.46 -46.64
C ALA A 28 27.92 9.27 -46.55
N ILE A 29 27.30 8.66 -47.56
CA ILE A 29 25.87 8.33 -47.56
C ILE A 29 25.55 7.30 -46.46
N ALA A 30 26.38 6.26 -46.31
CA ALA A 30 26.21 5.26 -45.25
C ALA A 30 26.34 5.86 -43.84
N LEU A 31 27.32 6.73 -43.62
CA LEU A 31 27.48 7.44 -42.34
C LEU A 31 26.31 8.38 -42.06
N ALA A 32 25.85 9.15 -43.05
CA ALA A 32 24.68 10.01 -42.90
C ALA A 32 23.42 9.20 -42.57
N GLY A 33 23.22 8.06 -43.24
CA GLY A 33 22.12 7.14 -42.95
C GLY A 33 22.17 6.57 -41.52
N HIS A 34 23.36 6.24 -41.01
CA HIS A 34 23.54 5.74 -39.65
C HIS A 34 23.16 6.78 -38.59
N PHE A 35 23.60 8.02 -38.73
CA PHE A 35 23.25 9.10 -37.78
C PHE A 35 21.76 9.44 -37.81
N ILE A 36 21.13 9.46 -38.99
CA ILE A 36 19.68 9.70 -39.12
C ILE A 36 18.89 8.54 -38.47
N ALA A 37 19.28 7.29 -38.71
CA ALA A 37 18.62 6.13 -38.13
C ALA A 37 18.74 6.10 -36.59
N GLN A 38 19.90 6.46 -36.03
CA GLN A 38 20.08 6.58 -34.58
C GLN A 38 19.20 7.69 -34.00
N GLY A 39 19.16 8.87 -34.63
CA GLY A 39 18.32 9.99 -34.19
C GLY A 39 16.81 9.66 -34.22
N LEU A 40 16.34 8.96 -35.26
CA LEU A 40 14.95 8.50 -35.36
C LEU A 40 14.61 7.48 -34.28
N LYS A 41 15.49 6.50 -34.02
CA LYS A 41 15.29 5.49 -32.97
C LYS A 41 15.23 6.11 -31.57
N GLU A 42 16.10 7.07 -31.27
CA GLU A 42 16.06 7.79 -29.99
C GLU A 42 14.79 8.64 -29.84
N ALA A 43 14.35 9.31 -30.90
CA ALA A 43 13.13 10.09 -30.89
C ALA A 43 11.89 9.21 -30.70
N GLU A 44 11.85 8.04 -31.34
CA GLU A 44 10.78 7.05 -31.18
C GLU A 44 10.73 6.48 -29.75
N LEU A 45 11.89 6.09 -29.19
CA LEU A 45 11.96 5.60 -27.81
C LEU A 45 11.49 6.66 -26.81
N LYS A 46 11.96 7.92 -26.94
CA LYS A 46 11.49 9.03 -26.09
C LYS A 46 10.00 9.31 -26.28
N GLY A 47 9.48 9.13 -27.49
CA GLY A 47 8.05 9.23 -27.79
C GLY A 47 7.24 8.14 -27.06
N GLN A 48 7.68 6.89 -27.15
CA GLN A 48 7.05 5.75 -26.50
C GLN A 48 7.11 5.86 -24.96
N GLU A 49 8.24 6.27 -24.40
CA GLU A 49 8.38 6.50 -22.95
C GLU A 49 7.41 7.59 -22.46
N ARG A 50 7.30 8.71 -23.18
CA ARG A 50 6.35 9.77 -22.85
C ARG A 50 4.91 9.30 -22.95
N GLN A 51 4.59 8.53 -23.99
CA GLN A 51 3.25 7.99 -24.19
C GLN A 51 2.89 6.98 -23.08
N ALA A 52 3.81 6.09 -22.70
CA ALA A 52 3.63 5.14 -21.61
C ALA A 52 3.48 5.87 -20.26
N ALA A 53 4.29 6.91 -19.99
CA ALA A 53 4.17 7.72 -18.80
C ALA A 53 2.83 8.48 -18.73
N GLN A 54 2.38 9.06 -19.84
CA GLN A 54 1.06 9.71 -19.93
C GLN A 54 -0.08 8.70 -19.75
N ALA A 55 0.02 7.53 -20.37
CA ALA A 55 -0.97 6.47 -20.20
C ALA A 55 -1.06 6.00 -18.74
N SER A 56 0.08 5.82 -18.06
CA SER A 56 0.13 5.48 -16.65
C SER A 56 -0.47 6.58 -15.77
N ALA A 57 -0.13 7.84 -16.03
CA ALA A 57 -0.67 8.98 -15.28
C ALA A 57 -2.20 9.10 -15.46
N ASN A 58 -2.69 8.90 -16.68
CA ASN A 58 -4.13 8.91 -16.97
C ASN A 58 -4.85 7.73 -16.31
N ALA A 59 -4.24 6.54 -16.30
CA ALA A 59 -4.80 5.37 -15.61
C ALA A 59 -4.89 5.59 -14.09
N GLU A 60 -3.86 6.19 -13.49
CA GLU A 60 -3.86 6.55 -12.07
C GLU A 60 -4.93 7.61 -11.76
N ALA A 61 -5.03 8.66 -12.58
CA ALA A 61 -6.04 9.71 -12.42
C ALA A 61 -7.47 9.15 -12.53
N ASN A 62 -7.73 8.29 -13.51
CA ASN A 62 -9.02 7.63 -13.69
C ASN A 62 -9.37 6.73 -12.49
N THR A 63 -8.38 6.03 -11.94
CA THR A 63 -8.57 5.22 -10.73
C THR A 63 -8.95 6.08 -9.53
N LYS A 64 -8.28 7.23 -9.32
CA LYS A 64 -8.59 8.16 -8.23
C LYS A 64 -9.98 8.78 -8.39
N ILE A 65 -10.38 9.14 -9.61
CA ILE A 65 -11.72 9.68 -9.89
C ILE A 65 -12.80 8.63 -9.59
N ALA A 66 -12.59 7.39 -10.03
CA ALA A 66 -13.51 6.28 -9.74
C ALA A 66 -13.63 6.02 -8.23
N GLN A 67 -12.50 6.02 -7.51
CA GLN A 67 -12.48 5.89 -6.05
C GLN A 67 -13.22 7.04 -5.35
N ALA A 68 -13.00 8.28 -5.76
CA ALA A 68 -13.69 9.44 -5.20
C ALA A 68 -15.20 9.38 -5.45
N GLY A 69 -15.62 8.98 -6.66
CA GLY A 69 -17.03 8.76 -6.99
C GLY A 69 -17.66 7.69 -6.11
N LEU A 70 -16.98 6.56 -5.93
CA LEU A 70 -17.44 5.47 -5.07
C LEU A 70 -17.55 5.91 -3.60
N ILE A 71 -16.53 6.59 -3.07
CA ILE A 71 -16.55 7.13 -1.70
C ILE A 71 -17.75 8.07 -1.53
N ASN A 72 -17.98 8.98 -2.47
CA ASN A 72 -19.12 9.91 -2.38
C ASN A 72 -20.47 9.18 -2.36
N THR A 73 -20.65 8.17 -3.21
CA THR A 73 -21.86 7.34 -3.21
C THR A 73 -22.02 6.59 -1.89
N LEU A 74 -20.95 5.97 -1.38
CA LEU A 74 -20.98 5.23 -0.13
C LEU A 74 -21.24 6.15 1.08
N MET A 75 -20.65 7.34 1.13
CA MET A 75 -20.90 8.31 2.19
C MET A 75 -22.36 8.76 2.20
N LYS A 76 -22.95 9.01 1.03
CA LYS A 76 -24.38 9.31 0.93
C LYS A 76 -25.24 8.19 1.53
N SER A 77 -24.94 6.93 1.18
CA SER A 77 -25.66 5.78 1.71
C SER A 77 -25.41 5.54 3.20
N LEU A 78 -24.19 5.79 3.71
CA LEU A 78 -23.89 5.77 5.14
C LEU A 78 -24.65 6.84 5.93
N THR A 79 -25.02 7.95 5.30
CA THR A 79 -25.83 9.02 5.92
C THR A 79 -27.33 8.93 5.57
N SER A 80 -27.77 7.86 4.91
CA SER A 80 -29.17 7.69 4.51
C SER A 80 -30.08 7.59 5.74
N PRO A 81 -31.30 8.16 5.72
CA PRO A 81 -32.28 7.95 6.78
C PRO A 81 -32.75 6.48 6.87
N ASN A 82 -32.51 5.67 5.83
CA ASN A 82 -32.89 4.26 5.83
C ASN A 82 -31.82 3.39 6.51
N PRO A 83 -32.12 2.73 7.66
CA PRO A 83 -31.14 1.92 8.38
C PRO A 83 -30.67 0.70 7.58
N GLN A 84 -31.50 0.15 6.67
CA GLN A 84 -31.07 -0.97 5.81
C GLN A 84 -30.02 -0.54 4.79
N GLU A 85 -30.16 0.68 4.25
CA GLU A 85 -29.17 1.24 3.32
C GLU A 85 -27.83 1.48 4.03
N ARG A 86 -27.86 2.02 5.26
CA ARG A 86 -26.65 2.21 6.06
C ARG A 86 -25.93 0.88 6.36
N LYS A 87 -26.67 -0.17 6.72
CA LYS A 87 -26.10 -1.52 6.96
C LYS A 87 -25.38 -2.07 5.72
N LEU A 88 -26.02 -1.97 4.54
CA LEU A 88 -25.40 -2.40 3.28
C LEU A 88 -24.19 -1.53 2.92
N ALA A 89 -24.27 -0.22 3.15
CA ALA A 89 -23.16 0.69 2.92
C ALA A 89 -21.94 0.35 3.79
N VAL A 90 -22.13 -0.04 5.06
CA VAL A 90 -21.02 -0.51 5.91
C VAL A 90 -20.32 -1.72 5.32
N GLN A 91 -21.08 -2.72 4.84
CA GLN A 91 -20.49 -3.91 4.21
C GLN A 91 -19.76 -3.54 2.91
N ALA A 92 -20.37 -2.71 2.08
CA ALA A 92 -19.78 -2.25 0.82
C ALA A 92 -18.48 -1.47 1.06
N VAL A 93 -18.44 -0.61 2.07
CA VAL A 93 -17.25 0.16 2.46
C VAL A 93 -16.11 -0.76 2.92
N LEU A 94 -16.39 -1.80 3.69
CA LEU A 94 -15.36 -2.77 4.13
C LEU A 94 -14.75 -3.58 2.97
N ILE A 95 -15.50 -3.76 1.88
CA ILE A 95 -15.03 -4.49 0.70
C ILE A 95 -14.32 -3.55 -0.27
N ALA A 96 -14.92 -2.40 -0.55
CA ALA A 96 -14.43 -1.45 -1.55
C ALA A 96 -13.24 -0.62 -1.08
N LEU A 97 -13.13 -0.38 0.22
CA LEU A 97 -12.12 0.49 0.84
C LEU A 97 -11.40 -0.27 1.95
N PRO A 98 -10.53 -1.24 1.65
CA PRO A 98 -9.85 -2.04 2.68
C PRO A 98 -9.04 -1.18 3.67
N ASP A 99 -8.46 -0.08 3.20
CA ASP A 99 -7.61 0.80 4.00
C ASP A 99 -8.41 1.74 4.91
N GLN A 100 -9.51 2.35 4.42
CA GLN A 100 -10.30 3.34 5.17
C GLN A 100 -11.61 2.78 5.73
N GLY A 101 -12.12 1.71 5.14
CA GLY A 101 -13.42 1.15 5.44
C GLY A 101 -13.56 0.67 6.89
N PRO A 102 -12.55 0.01 7.48
CA PRO A 102 -12.61 -0.36 8.89
C PRO A 102 -12.76 0.84 9.83
N LEU A 103 -12.18 1.99 9.49
CA LEU A 103 -12.32 3.22 10.29
C LEU A 103 -13.76 3.76 10.17
N LEU A 104 -14.29 3.87 8.95
CA LEU A 104 -15.66 4.35 8.71
C LEU A 104 -16.70 3.45 9.37
N ALA A 105 -16.56 2.14 9.22
CA ALA A 105 -17.43 1.16 9.87
C ALA A 105 -17.35 1.26 11.41
N ARG A 106 -16.18 1.57 11.97
CA ARG A 106 -16.03 1.81 13.42
C ARG A 106 -16.73 3.08 13.87
N THR A 107 -16.65 4.16 13.09
CA THR A 107 -17.41 5.37 13.36
C THR A 107 -18.90 5.07 13.41
N VAL A 108 -19.46 4.37 12.41
CA VAL A 108 -20.87 3.95 12.42
C VAL A 108 -21.19 3.07 13.63
N ALA A 109 -20.33 2.09 13.95
CA ALA A 109 -20.50 1.22 15.11
C ALA A 109 -20.50 1.92 16.47
N GLN A 110 -19.99 3.16 16.54
CA GLN A 110 -19.87 3.96 17.76
C GLN A 110 -20.88 5.12 17.82
N SER A 111 -21.25 5.70 16.68
CA SER A 111 -21.97 6.97 16.64
C SER A 111 -23.27 6.97 15.83
N ASP A 112 -23.67 5.86 15.21
CA ASP A 112 -24.98 5.80 14.52
C ASP A 112 -26.12 5.97 15.54
N GLU A 113 -27.20 6.62 15.16
CA GLU A 113 -28.37 6.82 16.03
C GLU A 113 -29.20 5.54 16.20
N ASP A 114 -29.10 4.60 15.26
CA ASP A 114 -29.84 3.33 15.27
C ASP A 114 -28.95 2.19 15.82
N GLU A 115 -29.34 1.64 16.97
CA GLU A 115 -28.61 0.54 17.64
C GLU A 115 -28.45 -0.69 16.74
N ALA A 116 -29.45 -1.02 15.91
CA ALA A 116 -29.37 -2.16 15.02
C ALA A 116 -28.34 -1.93 13.89
N VAL A 117 -28.12 -0.69 13.47
CA VAL A 117 -27.03 -0.32 12.55
C VAL A 117 -25.68 -0.43 13.25
N GLN A 118 -25.55 0.06 14.49
CA GLN A 118 -24.31 -0.08 15.26
C GLN A 118 -23.90 -1.55 15.43
N VAL A 119 -24.83 -2.42 15.82
CA VAL A 119 -24.59 -3.86 15.99
C VAL A 119 -24.19 -4.52 14.68
N ALA A 120 -24.88 -4.19 13.58
CA ALA A 120 -24.55 -4.70 12.26
C ALA A 120 -23.14 -4.26 11.80
N ALA A 121 -22.74 -3.02 12.11
CA ALA A 121 -21.40 -2.53 11.80
C ALA A 121 -20.31 -3.26 12.59
N ARG A 122 -20.51 -3.48 13.90
CA ARG A 122 -19.59 -4.28 14.74
C ARG A 122 -19.48 -5.72 14.23
N SER A 123 -20.61 -6.34 13.89
CA SER A 123 -20.65 -7.69 13.33
C SER A 123 -19.89 -7.78 12.01
N SER A 124 -20.09 -6.81 11.11
CA SER A 124 -19.40 -6.75 9.81
C SER A 124 -17.88 -6.56 9.96
N LEU A 125 -17.45 -5.69 10.89
CA LEU A 125 -16.04 -5.50 11.24
C LEU A 125 -15.40 -6.80 11.74
N LYS A 126 -16.08 -7.49 12.66
CA LYS A 126 -15.62 -8.78 13.19
C LYS A 126 -15.53 -9.83 12.08
N GLN A 127 -16.56 -9.98 11.26
CA GLN A 127 -16.57 -10.94 10.16
C GLN A 127 -15.44 -10.67 9.15
N ARG A 128 -15.16 -9.41 8.83
CA ARG A 128 -14.05 -9.05 7.95
C ARG A 128 -12.71 -9.40 8.60
N ALA A 129 -12.48 -9.03 9.86
CA ALA A 129 -11.27 -9.39 10.59
C ALA A 129 -11.05 -10.91 10.62
N ASP A 130 -12.09 -11.68 10.98
CA ASP A 130 -12.04 -13.14 11.04
C ASP A 130 -11.72 -13.75 9.66
N THR A 131 -12.20 -13.13 8.57
CA THR A 131 -11.89 -13.56 7.20
C THR A 131 -10.44 -13.30 6.84
N LEU A 132 -9.92 -12.10 7.11
CA LEU A 132 -8.53 -11.75 6.86
C LEU A 132 -7.58 -12.64 7.68
N ILE A 133 -7.92 -12.91 8.95
CA ILE A 133 -7.13 -13.80 9.80
C ILE A 133 -7.04 -15.21 9.22
N ARG A 134 -8.14 -15.78 8.71
CA ARG A 134 -8.10 -17.07 8.00
C ARG A 134 -7.22 -17.00 6.74
N GLN A 135 -7.30 -15.90 5.99
CA GLN A 135 -6.53 -15.71 4.77
C GLN A 135 -5.02 -15.59 5.01
N LEU A 136 -4.55 -15.27 6.22
CA LEU A 136 -3.12 -15.34 6.57
C LEU A 136 -2.51 -16.73 6.41
N PHE A 137 -3.34 -17.78 6.41
CA PHE A 137 -2.98 -19.19 6.29
C PHE A 137 -3.44 -19.80 4.96
N ALA A 138 -3.81 -18.98 3.98
CA ALA A 138 -4.18 -19.48 2.65
C ALA A 138 -2.97 -20.10 1.94
N ASP A 139 -3.17 -21.09 1.06
CA ASP A 139 -2.07 -21.70 0.28
C ASP A 139 -1.42 -20.71 -0.69
N ASP A 140 -2.21 -19.78 -1.23
CA ASP A 140 -1.74 -18.74 -2.13
C ASP A 140 -0.99 -17.61 -1.40
N ALA A 141 0.22 -17.31 -1.88
CA ALA A 141 1.07 -16.29 -1.27
C ALA A 141 0.51 -14.88 -1.42
N GLY A 142 -0.16 -14.57 -2.54
CA GLY A 142 -0.76 -13.25 -2.78
C GLY A 142 -1.83 -12.94 -1.75
N THR A 143 -2.74 -13.89 -1.54
CA THR A 143 -3.83 -13.83 -0.56
C THR A 143 -3.30 -13.58 0.85
N ARG A 144 -2.24 -14.29 1.27
CA ARG A 144 -1.64 -14.09 2.59
C ARG A 144 -1.06 -12.69 2.76
N VAL A 145 -0.34 -12.20 1.75
CA VAL A 145 0.31 -10.88 1.79
C VAL A 145 -0.73 -9.77 1.81
N GLU A 146 -1.78 -9.89 1.00
CA GLU A 146 -2.90 -8.94 0.98
C GLU A 146 -3.62 -8.91 2.33
N ALA A 147 -3.94 -10.09 2.89
CA ALA A 147 -4.58 -10.18 4.20
C ALA A 147 -3.72 -9.58 5.34
N ALA A 148 -2.41 -9.83 5.32
CA ALA A 148 -1.50 -9.24 6.30
C ALA A 148 -1.45 -7.72 6.18
N ARG A 149 -1.37 -7.20 4.95
CA ARG A 149 -1.39 -5.76 4.68
C ARG A 149 -2.69 -5.13 5.19
N GLU A 150 -3.84 -5.70 4.85
CA GLU A 150 -5.14 -5.17 5.29
C GLU A 150 -5.27 -5.17 6.81
N LEU A 151 -4.87 -6.26 7.50
CA LEU A 151 -4.88 -6.33 8.95
C LEU A 151 -4.00 -5.25 9.60
N VAL A 152 -2.81 -5.01 9.04
CA VAL A 152 -1.91 -3.95 9.54
C VAL A 152 -2.51 -2.57 9.34
N GLN A 153 -3.14 -2.29 8.19
CA GLN A 153 -3.70 -0.97 7.89
C GLN A 153 -4.98 -0.72 8.69
N GLY A 154 -5.89 -1.69 8.72
CA GLY A 154 -7.23 -1.53 9.27
C GLY A 154 -7.39 -1.93 10.75
N TRP A 155 -6.58 -2.85 11.28
CA TRP A 155 -6.84 -3.48 12.59
C TRP A 155 -5.70 -3.39 13.61
N ARG A 156 -4.58 -2.72 13.28
CA ARG A 156 -3.42 -2.62 14.19
C ARG A 156 -3.72 -2.00 15.57
N SER A 157 -4.78 -1.21 15.71
CA SER A 157 -5.18 -0.57 16.97
C SER A 157 -6.24 -1.37 17.75
N GLU A 158 -6.74 -2.46 17.18
CA GLU A 158 -7.88 -3.21 17.72
C GLU A 158 -7.39 -4.36 18.60
N GLY A 159 -7.56 -4.23 19.93
CA GLY A 159 -7.12 -5.27 20.87
C GLY A 159 -7.81 -6.61 20.64
N ASN A 160 -9.10 -6.61 20.26
CA ASN A 160 -9.85 -7.84 20.00
C ASN A 160 -9.29 -8.67 18.83
N ALA A 161 -8.66 -8.05 17.84
CA ALA A 161 -8.05 -8.75 16.71
C ALA A 161 -6.80 -9.54 17.15
N VAL A 162 -6.07 -9.05 18.15
CA VAL A 162 -4.86 -9.70 18.67
C VAL A 162 -5.18 -11.07 19.27
N GLY A 163 -6.23 -11.18 20.08
CA GLY A 163 -6.68 -12.46 20.63
C GLY A 163 -6.98 -13.49 19.54
N THR A 164 -7.83 -13.12 18.57
CA THR A 164 -8.20 -14.00 17.44
C THR A 164 -7.00 -14.41 16.57
N LEU A 165 -6.04 -13.51 16.36
CA LEU A 165 -4.79 -13.81 15.64
C LEU A 165 -3.96 -14.87 16.35
N LEU A 166 -3.83 -14.76 17.67
CA LEU A 166 -3.08 -15.73 18.49
C LEU A 166 -3.77 -17.09 18.46
N ASP A 167 -5.09 -17.14 18.64
CA ASP A 167 -5.86 -18.38 18.58
C ASP A 167 -5.69 -19.09 17.23
N ALA A 168 -5.81 -18.34 16.13
CA ALA A 168 -5.60 -18.88 14.79
C ALA A 168 -4.17 -19.40 14.58
N ALA A 169 -3.15 -18.70 15.09
CA ALA A 169 -1.77 -19.15 15.03
C ALA A 169 -1.55 -20.45 15.81
N PHE A 170 -2.11 -20.59 17.00
CA PHE A 170 -1.96 -21.82 17.80
C PHE A 170 -2.70 -23.01 17.17
N GLN A 171 -3.84 -22.77 16.51
CA GLN A 171 -4.55 -23.82 15.76
C GLN A 171 -3.80 -24.26 14.50
N ASN A 172 -3.03 -23.36 13.87
CA ASN A 172 -2.28 -23.62 12.64
C ASN A 172 -0.76 -23.63 12.90
N ARG A 173 -0.35 -24.22 14.02
CA ARG A 173 1.04 -24.19 14.48
C ARG A 173 2.05 -24.79 13.51
N ASP A 174 1.63 -25.61 12.57
CA ASP A 174 2.51 -26.29 11.61
C ASP A 174 2.68 -25.51 10.28
N ASP A 175 1.90 -24.45 10.05
CA ASP A 175 2.03 -23.58 8.88
C ASP A 175 3.09 -22.49 9.12
N GLU A 176 4.32 -22.74 8.66
CA GLU A 176 5.43 -21.80 8.79
C GLU A 176 5.14 -20.42 8.16
N ASN A 177 4.44 -20.38 7.03
CA ASN A 177 4.14 -19.15 6.31
C ASN A 177 3.06 -18.36 7.06
N GLY A 178 2.00 -19.02 7.51
CA GLY A 178 0.95 -18.42 8.32
C GLY A 178 1.50 -17.85 9.63
N ILE A 179 2.34 -18.61 10.34
CA ILE A 179 3.01 -18.14 11.56
C ILE A 179 3.90 -16.92 11.29
N TYR A 180 4.66 -16.92 10.19
CA TYR A 180 5.43 -15.75 9.78
C TYR A 180 4.54 -14.52 9.56
N ASN A 181 3.41 -14.68 8.86
CA ASN A 181 2.50 -13.56 8.58
C ASN A 181 1.82 -13.02 9.84
N VAL A 182 1.41 -13.89 10.77
CA VAL A 182 0.91 -13.47 12.08
C VAL A 182 1.98 -12.68 12.84
N ALA A 183 3.24 -13.14 12.82
CA ALA A 183 4.34 -12.39 13.42
C ALA A 183 4.55 -11.02 12.76
N VAL A 184 4.35 -10.91 11.45
CA VAL A 184 4.36 -9.63 10.74
C VAL A 184 3.26 -8.70 11.25
N VAL A 185 2.00 -9.17 11.27
CA VAL A 185 0.86 -8.36 11.70
C VAL A 185 1.01 -7.91 13.16
N LEU A 186 1.31 -8.83 14.08
CA LEU A 186 1.49 -8.51 15.50
C LEU A 186 2.63 -7.53 15.74
N ALA A 187 3.72 -7.62 14.97
CA ALA A 187 4.84 -6.69 15.07
C ALA A 187 4.48 -5.26 14.65
N GLU A 188 3.39 -5.05 13.92
CA GLU A 188 2.89 -3.72 13.52
C GLU A 188 1.76 -3.20 14.44
N CYS A 189 1.14 -4.07 15.24
CA CYS A 189 0.09 -3.70 16.20
C CYS A 189 0.55 -2.62 17.19
N ALA A 190 -0.39 -1.78 17.61
CA ALA A 190 -0.14 -0.77 18.63
C ALA A 190 0.20 -1.43 19.98
N PRO A 191 1.13 -0.86 20.77
CA PRO A 191 1.45 -1.37 22.12
C PRO A 191 0.22 -1.60 23.00
N ALA A 192 -0.71 -0.63 22.98
CA ALA A 192 -1.97 -0.70 23.74
C ALA A 192 -2.87 -1.88 23.33
N ALA A 193 -2.85 -2.29 22.06
CA ALA A 193 -3.61 -3.46 21.59
C ALA A 193 -2.94 -4.78 22.00
N LEU A 194 -1.61 -4.80 22.14
CA LEU A 194 -0.85 -5.98 22.56
C LEU A 194 -0.88 -6.20 24.08
N ALA A 195 -0.97 -5.12 24.86
CA ALA A 195 -0.86 -5.16 26.33
C ALA A 195 -1.83 -6.16 27.01
N PRO A 196 -3.13 -6.22 26.67
CA PRO A 196 -4.06 -7.18 27.28
C PRO A 196 -3.73 -8.64 26.96
N HIS A 197 -2.93 -8.89 25.93
CA HIS A 197 -2.59 -10.22 25.40
C HIS A 197 -1.11 -10.57 25.60
N ARG A 198 -0.40 -9.88 26.51
CA ARG A 198 1.06 -10.00 26.69
C ARG A 198 1.54 -11.44 26.83
N GLU A 199 0.87 -12.23 27.66
CA GLU A 199 1.23 -13.63 27.89
C GLU A 199 1.07 -14.47 26.61
N GLY A 200 -0.07 -14.36 25.93
CA GLY A 200 -0.30 -15.06 24.67
C GLY A 200 0.69 -14.66 23.58
N VAL A 201 1.06 -13.36 23.50
CA VAL A 201 2.10 -12.88 22.58
C VAL A 201 3.46 -13.49 22.90
N GLN A 202 3.83 -13.63 24.18
CA GLN A 202 5.09 -14.28 24.57
C GLN A 202 5.13 -15.76 24.20
N GLN A 203 4.03 -16.48 24.44
CA GLN A 203 3.89 -17.88 24.02
C GLN A 203 4.00 -18.03 22.50
N PHE A 204 3.36 -17.12 21.75
CA PHE A 204 3.46 -17.08 20.30
C PHE A 204 4.89 -16.79 19.82
N ILE A 205 5.61 -15.86 20.44
CA ILE A 205 7.02 -15.59 20.10
C ILE A 205 7.88 -16.84 20.25
N ALA A 206 7.69 -17.60 21.34
CA ALA A 206 8.41 -18.85 21.56
C ALA A 206 8.12 -19.88 20.46
N LEU A 207 6.84 -20.06 20.10
CA LEU A 207 6.42 -20.91 18.97
C LEU A 207 7.06 -20.45 17.66
N ALA A 208 6.94 -19.16 17.33
CA ALA A 208 7.35 -18.60 16.05
C ALA A 208 8.88 -18.62 15.85
N LYS A 209 9.67 -18.48 16.92
CA LYS A 209 11.14 -18.65 16.87
C LYS A 209 11.56 -20.06 16.41
N SER A 210 10.75 -21.09 16.66
CA SER A 210 11.04 -22.46 16.21
C SER A 210 10.83 -22.69 14.71
N LYS A 211 10.16 -21.76 14.00
CA LYS A 211 9.80 -21.90 12.57
C LYS A 211 10.88 -21.43 11.60
N GLY A 212 12.05 -21.03 12.09
CA GLY A 212 13.20 -20.68 11.27
C GLY A 212 13.68 -19.23 11.43
N PRO A 213 14.83 -18.90 10.82
CA PRO A 213 15.56 -17.67 11.10
C PRO A 213 14.81 -16.41 10.70
N ARG A 214 14.06 -16.46 9.58
CA ARG A 214 13.27 -15.32 9.10
C ARG A 214 12.16 -14.95 10.08
N THR A 215 11.43 -15.95 10.57
CA THR A 215 10.36 -15.76 11.56
C THR A 215 10.94 -15.31 12.90
N ALA A 216 12.03 -15.94 13.35
CA ALA A 216 12.73 -15.53 14.56
C ALA A 216 13.15 -14.05 14.52
N ALA A 217 13.71 -13.58 13.40
CA ALA A 217 14.09 -12.17 13.24
C ALA A 217 12.88 -11.20 13.36
N LYS A 218 11.73 -11.54 12.77
CA LYS A 218 10.52 -10.70 12.91
C LYS A 218 9.98 -10.73 14.33
N THR A 219 10.00 -11.87 15.01
CA THR A 219 9.56 -11.95 16.42
C THR A 219 10.46 -11.18 17.38
N ALA A 220 11.75 -11.00 17.08
CA ALA A 220 12.64 -10.15 17.88
C ALA A 220 12.21 -8.68 17.86
N VAL A 221 11.66 -8.20 16.74
CA VAL A 221 11.07 -6.85 16.65
C VAL A 221 9.84 -6.74 17.56
N LEU A 222 8.95 -7.75 17.51
CA LEU A 222 7.76 -7.82 18.37
C LEU A 222 8.13 -7.87 19.86
N GLU A 223 9.13 -8.68 20.22
CA GLU A 223 9.65 -8.80 21.59
C GLU A 223 10.17 -7.45 22.11
N LYS A 224 10.96 -6.72 21.30
CA LYS A 224 11.44 -5.38 21.64
C LYS A 224 10.29 -4.40 21.89
N ARG A 225 9.24 -4.44 21.07
CA ARG A 225 8.05 -3.58 21.24
C ARG A 225 7.27 -3.93 22.50
N LEU A 226 7.12 -5.22 22.81
CA LEU A 226 6.43 -5.67 24.01
C LEU A 226 7.18 -5.24 25.29
N ALA A 227 8.51 -5.24 25.26
CA ALA A 227 9.34 -4.75 26.36
C ALA A 227 9.18 -3.24 26.60
N GLN A 228 8.98 -2.45 25.54
CA GLN A 228 8.70 -1.01 25.63
C GLN A 228 7.31 -0.70 26.21
N THR A 229 6.40 -1.67 26.20
CA THR A 229 5.04 -1.53 26.75
C THR A 229 5.06 -1.85 28.25
N GLY A 230 5.90 -1.12 29.01
CA GLY A 230 6.14 -1.39 30.43
C GLY A 230 4.84 -1.46 31.25
N PRO A 231 4.79 -2.25 32.34
CA PRO A 231 3.58 -2.41 33.16
C PRO A 231 3.05 -1.10 33.79
N GLY A 232 3.80 0.01 33.69
CA GLY A 232 3.42 1.34 34.19
C GLY A 232 2.88 2.32 33.14
N ASP A 233 3.05 2.07 31.84
CA ASP A 233 2.57 2.96 30.76
C ASP A 233 1.15 2.59 30.31
N SER A 234 0.30 2.15 31.26
CA SER A 234 -1.14 2.22 31.01
C SER A 234 -1.43 3.69 30.76
N PRO A 235 -1.98 4.08 29.59
CA PRO A 235 -2.29 5.48 29.31
C PRO A 235 -3.14 5.98 30.47
N GLN A 236 -2.52 6.78 31.34
CA GLN A 236 -3.19 7.38 32.48
C GLN A 236 -4.36 8.12 31.87
N ALA A 237 -5.58 7.60 32.09
CA ALA A 237 -6.78 8.07 31.43
C ALA A 237 -6.75 9.59 31.51
N ALA A 238 -6.71 10.26 30.35
CA ALA A 238 -6.50 11.69 30.28
C ALA A 238 -7.42 12.34 31.33
N PRO A 239 -6.89 13.15 32.27
CA PRO A 239 -7.69 13.69 33.35
C PRO A 239 -8.91 14.35 32.72
N ALA A 240 -10.10 13.86 33.08
CA ALA A 240 -11.36 14.33 32.54
C ALA A 240 -11.33 15.85 32.55
N SER A 241 -11.18 16.45 31.36
CA SER A 241 -11.07 17.88 31.19
C SER A 241 -12.27 18.50 31.89
N LEU A 242 -11.97 19.30 32.92
CA LEU A 242 -12.93 20.05 33.71
C LEU A 242 -14.01 20.63 32.80
N ALA A 243 -15.26 20.31 33.14
CA ALA A 243 -16.43 20.93 32.54
C ALA A 243 -16.28 22.47 32.56
N PRO A 244 -16.56 23.18 31.46
CA PRO A 244 -16.64 24.63 31.48
C PRO A 244 -17.78 25.01 32.42
N GLY A 245 -17.45 25.88 33.39
CA GLY A 245 -18.38 26.37 34.40
C GLY A 245 -19.68 26.87 33.77
N GLY A 246 -20.79 26.39 34.32
CA GLY A 246 -22.11 26.93 34.03
C GLY A 246 -22.13 28.42 34.35
N SER A 247 -22.32 29.24 33.32
CA SER A 247 -22.73 30.62 33.51
C SER A 247 -24.20 30.60 33.91
N GLU A 248 -24.48 30.89 35.17
CA GLU A 248 -25.81 31.16 35.69
C GLU A 248 -26.48 32.26 34.85
N LEU A 249 -27.61 31.92 34.22
CA LEU A 249 -28.52 32.87 33.61
C LEU A 249 -29.26 33.61 34.71
N SER A 250 -28.93 34.89 34.90
CA SER A 250 -29.72 35.82 35.70
C SER A 250 -31.16 35.92 35.17
N PRO A 251 -32.18 35.87 36.04
CA PRO A 251 -33.56 36.09 35.65
C PRO A 251 -33.84 37.58 35.37
N SER A 252 -34.48 37.86 34.24
CA SER A 252 -35.03 39.20 33.92
C SER A 252 -36.19 39.57 34.87
N PRO A 253 -36.34 40.87 35.23
CA PRO A 253 -37.45 41.33 36.05
C PRO A 253 -38.75 41.44 35.25
N PRO A 254 -39.92 41.35 35.92
CA PRO A 254 -41.23 41.49 35.28
C PRO A 254 -41.55 42.96 34.99
N GLY A 255 -42.16 43.19 33.83
CA GLY A 255 -42.88 44.41 33.45
C GLY A 255 -44.35 44.10 33.22
#